data_AF-A0A944BU51-F1
#
_entry.id   AF-A0A944BU51-F1
#
_cell.length_a   1.000
_cell.length_b   1.000
_cell.length_c   1.000
_cell.angle_alpha   90.00
_cell.angle_beta   90.00
_cell.angle_gamma   90.00
#
_symmetry.space_group_name_H-M   'P 1'
#
loop_
_entity.id
_entity.type
_entity.pdbx_description
1 polymer ?
#
loop_
_entity_poly.entity_id
_entity_poly.type
_entity_poly.pdbx_seq_one_letter_code
_entity_poly.pdbx_strand_id
1 'polypeptide(L)' 'AASKIYQGDKYTDSHPIEYFRRGRDARVIHQETSDMLEKLLVMLKEKGEDETFRYIREELKNENDY' A
#
# COMPACT_ATOMS: atom_id res chain seq x y z
N ALA A 1 -6.87 -10.29 2.58
CA ALA A 1 -7.61 -9.09 2.13
C ALA A 1 -8.84 -9.52 1.33
N ALA A 2 -9.97 -8.82 1.45
CA ALA A 2 -11.22 -9.15 0.74
C ALA A 2 -11.05 -9.21 -0.79
N SER A 3 -10.14 -8.41 -1.35
CA SER A 3 -9.77 -8.39 -2.78
C SER A 3 -9.25 -9.73 -3.31
N LYS A 4 -8.56 -10.52 -2.46
CA LYS A 4 -7.98 -11.82 -2.80
C LYS A 4 -9.05 -12.91 -2.96
N ILE A 5 -10.21 -12.74 -2.30
CA ILE A 5 -11.35 -13.66 -2.38
C ILE A 5 -12.19 -13.37 -3.62
N TYR A 6 -12.31 -12.11 -4.07
CA TYR A 6 -13.15 -11.74 -5.20
C TYR A 6 -12.46 -11.75 -6.58
N GLN A 7 -11.12 -11.63 -6.65
CA GLN A 7 -10.42 -11.49 -7.93
C GLN A 7 -9.57 -12.70 -8.36
N GLY A 8 -9.40 -13.72 -7.52
CA GLY A 8 -8.64 -14.94 -7.88
C GLY A 8 -7.30 -14.60 -8.54
N ASP A 9 -7.06 -15.15 -9.75
CA ASP A 9 -5.83 -14.98 -10.54
C ASP A 9 -5.66 -13.60 -11.20
N LYS A 10 -6.65 -12.69 -11.10
CA LYS A 10 -6.58 -11.33 -11.71
C LYS A 10 -6.07 -10.25 -10.77
N TYR A 11 -5.84 -10.58 -9.50
CA TYR A 11 -5.23 -9.62 -8.58
C TYR A 11 -3.75 -9.45 -8.94
N THR A 12 -3.46 -8.37 -9.64
CA THR A 12 -2.08 -7.91 -9.83
C THR A 12 -1.79 -6.82 -8.81
N ASP A 13 -0.66 -6.93 -8.12
CA ASP A 13 -0.19 -5.95 -7.12
C ASP A 13 0.00 -4.53 -7.70
N SER A 14 -0.16 -4.35 -9.02
CA SER A 14 -0.17 -3.06 -9.72
C SER A 14 -1.49 -2.29 -9.65
N HIS A 15 -2.63 -2.94 -9.43
CA HIS A 15 -3.94 -2.25 -9.42
C HIS A 15 -4.07 -1.22 -8.28
N PRO A 16 -3.59 -1.49 -7.05
CA PRO A 16 -3.71 -0.56 -5.94
C PRO A 16 -2.99 0.78 -6.19
N ILE A 17 -1.77 0.75 -6.73
CA ILE A 17 -0.98 1.97 -7.00
C ILE A 17 -1.60 2.80 -8.14
N GLU A 18 -2.14 2.14 -9.17
CA GLU A 18 -2.77 2.82 -10.31
C GLU A 18 -4.07 3.53 -9.89
N TYR A 19 -4.90 2.85 -9.09
CA TYR A 19 -6.11 3.46 -8.52
C TYR A 19 -5.77 4.64 -7.59
N PHE A 20 -4.74 4.48 -6.75
CA PHE A 20 -4.29 5.53 -5.85
C PHE A 20 -3.86 6.79 -6.62
N ARG A 21 -3.04 6.63 -7.67
CA ARG A 21 -2.58 7.74 -8.52
C ARG A 21 -3.70 8.39 -9.31
N ARG A 22 -4.67 7.62 -9.82
CA ARG A 22 -5.80 8.15 -10.59
C ARG A 22 -6.69 9.10 -9.79
N GLY A 23 -6.83 8.89 -8.49
CA GLY A 23 -7.63 9.72 -7.60
C GLY A 23 -6.87 10.85 -6.90
N ARG A 24 -5.58 11.07 -7.22
CA ARG A 24 -4.71 11.98 -6.47
C ARG A 24 -5.20 13.42 -6.47
N ASP A 25 -5.72 13.91 -7.59
CA ASP A 25 -6.15 15.31 -7.73
C ASP A 25 -7.48 15.63 -7.01
N ALA A 26 -8.31 14.61 -6.75
CA ALA A 26 -9.61 14.76 -6.09
C ALA A 26 -9.58 14.39 -4.60
N ARG A 27 -8.41 13.99 -4.09
CA ARG A 27 -8.24 13.39 -2.76
C ARG A 27 -7.64 14.40 -1.80
N VAL A 28 -8.30 14.60 -0.67
CA VAL A 28 -7.77 15.41 0.44
C VAL A 28 -7.11 14.48 1.45
N ILE A 29 -5.81 14.23 1.27
CA ILE A 29 -4.95 13.52 2.23
C ILE A 29 -3.71 14.38 2.47
N HIS A 30 -3.21 14.42 3.71
CA HIS A 30 -1.97 15.12 4.04
C HIS A 30 -0.79 14.56 3.23
N GLN A 31 0.09 15.41 2.71
CA GLN A 31 1.14 15.00 1.77
C GLN A 31 1.99 13.85 2.32
N GLU A 32 2.40 13.93 3.59
CA GLU A 32 3.18 12.89 4.27
C GLU A 32 2.47 11.53 4.30
N THR A 33 1.17 11.53 4.62
CA THR A 33 0.35 10.31 4.62
C THR A 33 0.17 9.77 3.20
N SER A 34 0.02 10.67 2.20
CA SER A 34 -0.06 10.28 0.79
C SER A 34 1.23 9.61 0.32
N ASP A 35 2.38 10.16 0.68
CA ASP A 35 3.69 9.63 0.28
C ASP A 35 3.98 8.28 0.94
N MET A 36 3.61 8.13 2.23
CA MET A 36 3.71 6.85 2.92
C MET A 36 2.84 5.79 2.26
N LEU A 37 1.59 6.11 1.93
CA LEU A 37 0.69 5.20 1.21
C LEU A 37 1.24 4.83 -0.17
N GLU A 38 1.75 5.80 -0.93
CA GLU A 38 2.36 5.54 -2.24
C GLU A 38 3.57 4.60 -2.12
N LYS A 39 4.45 4.83 -1.14
CA LYS A 39 5.61 3.97 -0.86
C LYS A 39 5.19 2.52 -0.58
N LEU A 40 4.16 2.32 0.25
CA LEU A 40 3.65 0.98 0.58
C LEU A 40 3.03 0.30 -0.65
N LEU A 41 2.29 1.03 -1.48
CA LEU A 41 1.67 0.50 -2.69
C LEU A 41 2.70 0.17 -3.79
N VAL A 42 3.79 0.95 -3.88
CA VAL A 42 4.93 0.62 -4.75
C VAL A 42 5.65 -0.62 -4.24
N MET A 43 5.90 -0.70 -2.92
CA MET A 43 6.54 -1.87 -2.31
C MET A 43 5.71 -3.15 -2.54
N LEU A 44 4.39 -3.05 -2.43
CA LEU A 44 3.47 -4.14 -2.73
C LEU A 44 3.62 -4.61 -4.18
N LYS A 45 3.67 -3.66 -5.13
CA LYS A 45 3.84 -3.96 -6.56
C LYS A 45 5.19 -4.61 -6.90
N GLU A 46 6.29 -4.13 -6.29
CA GLU A 46 7.64 -4.54 -6.66
C GLU A 46 8.15 -5.74 -5.87
N LYS A 47 7.76 -5.86 -4.59
CA LYS A 47 8.28 -6.86 -3.65
C LYS A 47 7.24 -7.88 -3.18
N GLY A 48 5.96 -7.64 -3.47
CA GLY A 48 4.86 -8.50 -3.05
C GLY A 48 4.42 -8.28 -1.60
N GLU A 49 3.40 -9.03 -1.20
CA GLU A 49 2.72 -8.89 0.09
C GLU A 49 3.63 -9.19 1.29
N ASP A 50 4.45 -10.25 1.23
CA ASP A 50 5.24 -10.72 2.38
C ASP A 50 6.27 -9.67 2.85
N GLU A 51 7.01 -9.10 1.90
CA GLU A 51 8.01 -8.06 2.15
C GLU A 51 7.35 -6.77 2.62
N THR A 52 6.23 -6.39 2.01
CA THR A 52 5.49 -5.17 2.39
C THR A 52 4.90 -5.28 3.79
N PHE A 53 4.33 -6.44 4.15
CA PHE A 53 3.80 -6.67 5.50
C PHE A 53 4.90 -6.83 6.54
N ARG A 54 6.08 -7.34 6.19
CA ARG A 54 7.24 -7.28 7.09
C ARG A 54 7.61 -5.83 7.38
N TYR A 55 7.76 -5.00 6.34
CA TYR A 55 8.06 -3.59 6.48
C TYR A 55 7.05 -2.83 7.36
N ILE A 56 5.75 -2.99 7.11
CA ILE A 56 4.70 -2.35 7.93
C ILE A 56 4.80 -2.77 9.40
N ARG A 57 5.07 -4.05 9.68
CA ARG A 57 5.22 -4.53 11.06
C ARG A 57 6.46 -3.98 11.76
N GLU A 58 7.53 -3.71 11.04
CA GLU A 58 8.75 -3.09 11.58
C GLU A 58 8.51 -1.61 11.87
N GLU A 59 7.91 -0.86 10.94
CA GLU A 59 7.56 0.55 11.13
C GLU A 59 6.61 0.75 12.33
N LEU A 60 5.55 -0.07 12.45
CA LEU A 60 4.63 0.00 13.60
C LEU A 60 5.29 -0.35 14.93
N LYS A 61 6.34 -1.17 14.95
CA LYS A 61 7.10 -1.44 16.17
C LYS A 61 7.92 -0.22 16.57
N ASN A 62 8.59 0.43 15.61
CA ASN A 62 9.39 1.63 15.87
C ASN A 62 8.53 2.81 16.35
N GLU A 63 7.27 2.90 15.92
CA GLU A 63 6.34 3.95 16.34
C GLU A 63 5.75 3.72 17.75
N ASN A 64 5.68 2.47 18.22
CA ASN A 64 5.20 2.11 19.56
C ASN A 64 6.31 2.14 20.64
N ASP A 65 7.56 2.43 20.26
CA ASP A 65 8.70 2.55 21.20
C ASP A 65 8.86 4.00 21.76
N TYR A 66 7.82 4.84 21.68
CA TYR A 66 7.74 6.20 22.23
C TYR A 66 6.76 6.32 23.41
#